data_AF-A0A2S6U5U2-F1
#
_entry.id   AF-A0A2S6U5U2-F1
#
_cell.length_a   1.000
_cell.length_b   1.000
_cell.length_c   1.000
_cell.angle_alpha   90.00
_cell.angle_beta   90.00
_cell.angle_gamma   90.00
#
_symmetry.space_group_name_H-M   'P 1'
#
loop_
_entity.id
_entity.type
_entity.pdbx_description
1 polymer ?
#
loop_
_entity_poly.entity_id
_entity_poly.type
_entity_poly.pdbx_seq_one_letter_code
_entity_poly.pdbx_strand_id
1 'polypeptide(L)'
;DGLIPISTLPQDFYDHDDAQNRLVGRDTGQTFTLGEAVQITLYEANTNTGGLVFHLLDGGVRPARRARSKTGAVRRTTGRKTHRKRKPGRPRR
;
A
#
# COMPACT_ATOMS: atom_id res chain seq x y z
N ASP A 1 18.25 17.54 12.23
CA ASP A 1 17.04 16.74 11.96
C ASP A 1 15.87 17.28 12.75
N GLY A 2 14.66 17.12 12.23
CA GLY A 2 13.45 17.47 12.95
C GLY A 2 12.31 16.54 12.59
N LEU A 3 11.25 16.58 13.39
CA LEU A 3 10.16 15.62 13.35
C LEU A 3 8.86 16.29 12.90
N ILE A 4 8.03 15.54 12.20
CA ILE A 4 6.65 15.90 11.90
C ILE A 4 5.77 14.98 12.75
N PRO A 5 5.03 15.50 13.74
CA PRO A 5 4.12 14.67 14.52
C PRO A 5 3.00 14.13 13.63
N ILE A 6 2.65 12.84 13.78
CA ILE A 6 1.61 12.21 12.95
C ILE A 6 0.24 12.89 13.09
N SER A 7 -0.03 13.52 14.24
CA SER A 7 -1.24 14.29 14.51
C SER A 7 -1.37 15.56 13.69
N THR A 8 -0.28 16.02 13.06
CA THR A 8 -0.25 17.23 12.21
C THR A 8 -0.45 16.90 10.74
N LEU A 9 -0.51 15.62 10.38
CA LEU A 9 -0.85 15.17 9.04
C LEU A 9 -2.35 15.39 8.75
N PRO A 10 -2.76 15.33 7.47
CA PRO A 10 -4.17 15.35 7.10
C PRO A 10 -4.96 14.30 7.88
N GLN A 11 -6.21 14.63 8.21
CA GLN A 11 -7.10 13.77 9.01
C GLN A 11 -7.33 12.42 8.32
N ASP A 12 -6.61 11.40 8.77
CA ASP A 12 -6.72 10.00 8.36
C ASP A 12 -6.09 9.11 9.44
N PHE A 13 -6.40 7.82 9.40
CA PHE A 13 -5.67 6.81 10.15
C PHE A 13 -4.52 6.29 9.30
N TYR A 14 -3.29 6.43 9.80
CA TYR A 14 -2.10 6.00 9.08
C TYR A 14 -1.55 4.68 9.62
N ASP A 15 -1.35 3.72 8.73
CA ASP A 15 -0.62 2.48 9.02
C ASP A 15 0.86 2.65 8.66
N HIS A 16 1.74 2.24 9.58
CA HIS A 16 3.18 2.22 9.34
C HIS A 16 3.61 0.89 8.73
N ASP A 17 4.30 0.94 7.59
CA ASP A 17 4.92 -0.21 6.94
C ASP A 17 6.44 -0.11 7.09
N ASP A 18 6.99 -0.79 8.10
CA ASP A 18 8.41 -0.79 8.46
C ASP A 18 9.30 -1.28 7.31
N ALA A 19 8.81 -2.24 6.51
CA ALA A 19 9.59 -2.85 5.43
C ALA A 19 9.87 -1.86 4.30
N GLN A 20 9.00 -0.88 4.11
CA GLN A 20 9.11 0.14 3.07
C GLN A 20 9.36 1.55 3.62
N ASN A 21 9.44 1.72 4.95
CA ASN A 21 9.55 3.01 5.64
C ASN A 21 8.52 4.01 5.10
N ARG A 22 7.24 3.64 5.17
CA ARG A 22 6.14 4.47 4.68
C ARG A 22 4.96 4.52 5.65
N LEU A 23 4.20 5.61 5.59
CA LEU A 23 2.90 5.76 6.24
C LEU A 23 1.80 5.73 5.18
N VAL A 24 0.79 4.89 5.36
CA VAL A 24 -0.33 4.72 4.42
C VAL A 24 -1.63 5.10 5.11
N GLY A 25 -2.32 6.11 4.61
CA GLY A 25 -3.66 6.50 5.04
C GLY A 25 -4.69 5.43 4.68
N ARG A 26 -5.50 5.02 5.63
CA ARG A 26 -6.49 3.95 5.47
C ARG A 26 -7.66 4.37 4.59
N ASP A 27 -8.15 5.59 4.80
CA ASP A 27 -9.34 6.08 4.10
C ASP A 27 -8.97 6.78 2.79
N THR A 28 -7.92 7.59 2.80
CA THR A 28 -7.50 8.37 1.63
C THR A 28 -6.57 7.58 0.70
N GLY A 29 -5.89 6.56 1.21
CA GLY A 29 -4.80 5.89 0.49
C GLY A 29 -3.58 6.79 0.25
N GLN A 30 -3.48 7.93 0.93
CA GLN A 30 -2.29 8.78 0.85
C GLN A 30 -1.07 8.01 1.39
N THR A 31 0.05 8.08 0.68
CA THR A 31 1.25 7.34 1.08
C THR A 31 2.44 8.29 1.20
N PHE A 32 2.97 8.42 2.42
CA PHE A 32 4.19 9.15 2.73
C PHE A 32 5.38 8.18 2.76
N THR A 33 6.35 8.37 1.87
CA THR A 33 7.53 7.49 1.75
C THR A 33 8.81 8.24 2.07
N LEU A 34 9.77 7.56 2.68
CA LEU A 34 11.12 8.11 2.89
C LEU A 34 11.77 8.55 1.57
N GLY A 35 12.41 9.73 1.58
CA GLY A 35 13.12 10.30 0.43
C GLY A 35 12.25 11.13 -0.51
N GLU A 36 10.96 11.29 -0.22
CA GLU A 36 10.09 12.20 -0.96
C GLU A 36 10.32 13.65 -0.54
N ALA A 37 10.27 14.58 -1.51
CA ALA A 37 10.32 16.00 -1.23
C ALA A 37 8.99 16.47 -0.65
N VAL A 38 9.07 17.26 0.42
CA VAL A 38 7.92 17.82 1.13
C VAL A 38 8.11 19.31 1.33
N GLN A 39 7.01 20.05 1.33
CA GLN A 39 6.95 21.42 1.81
C GLN A 39 6.49 21.43 3.26
N ILE A 40 7.25 22.10 4.10
CA ILE A 40 7.05 22.13 5.55
C ILE A 40 7.10 23.57 6.06
N THR A 41 6.48 23.78 7.22
CA THR A 41 6.66 24.99 8.02
C THR A 41 7.31 24.63 9.36
N LEU A 42 8.20 25.50 9.84
CA LEU A 42 8.78 25.38 11.17
C LEU A 42 7.73 25.77 12.21
N TYR A 43 7.38 24.83 13.09
CA TYR A 43 6.42 25.05 14.16
C TYR A 43 7.09 25.42 15.47
N GLU A 44 8.09 24.64 15.88
CA GLU A 44 8.82 24.88 17.13
C GLU A 44 10.31 24.60 16.93
N ALA A 45 11.16 25.44 17.52
CA ALA A 45 12.60 25.23 17.61
C ALA A 45 13.03 25.27 19.07
N ASN A 46 13.46 24.13 19.60
CA ASN A 46 13.94 24.02 20.97
C ASN A 46 15.45 24.28 21.00
N THR A 47 15.85 25.44 21.53
CA THR A 47 17.26 25.83 21.62
C THR A 47 18.07 25.01 22.61
N ASN A 48 17.42 24.42 23.62
CA ASN A 48 18.09 23.65 24.66
C ASN A 48 18.43 22.22 24.18
N THR A 49 17.53 21.59 23.43
CA THR A 49 17.73 20.23 22.90
C THR A 49 18.23 20.22 21.46
N GLY A 50 18.17 21.36 20.76
CA GLY A 50 18.43 21.45 19.32
C GLY A 50 17.34 20.81 18.45
N GLY A 51 16.20 20.44 19.03
CA GLY A 51 15.10 19.78 18.34
C GLY A 51 14.27 20.74 17.50
N LEU A 52 13.87 20.31 16.31
CA LEU A 52 12.97 21.04 15.43
C LEU A 52 11.67 20.25 15.23
N VAL A 53 10.53 20.91 15.38
CA VAL A 53 9.21 20.36 15.09
C VAL A 53 8.64 21.10 13.88
N PHE A 54 8.16 20.33 12.92
CA PHE A 54 7.61 20.84 11.66
C PHE A 54 6.17 20.41 11.48
N HIS A 55 5.41 21.22 10.74
CA HIS A 55 4.12 20.83 10.19
C HIS A 55 4.24 20.65 8.68
N LEU A 56 3.55 19.63 8.15
CA LEU A 56 3.48 19.38 6.72
C LEU A 56 2.52 20.39 6.07
N LEU A 57 2.97 21.08 5.02
CA LEU A 57 2.13 21.95 4.21
C LEU A 57 1.62 21.23 2.96
N ASP A 58 2.54 20.60 2.24
CA ASP A 58 2.25 19.88 0.99
C ASP A 58 3.37 18.88 0.67
N GLY A 59 3.10 17.99 -0.28
CA GLY A 59 4.05 17.00 -0.76
C GLY A 59 4.09 15.74 0.10
N GLY A 60 4.94 14.80 -0.28
CA GLY A 60 5.01 13.50 0.38
C GLY A 60 3.83 12.59 0.05
N VAL A 61 2.85 13.05 -0.74
CA VAL A 61 1.67 12.28 -1.10
C VAL A 61 1.86 11.73 -2.50
N ARG A 62 2.27 10.47 -2.58
CA ARG A 62 1.98 9.70 -3.79
C ARG A 62 0.54 9.21 -3.68
N PRO A 63 -0.32 9.42 -4.71
CA PRO A 63 -1.54 8.65 -4.79
C PRO A 63 -1.09 7.19 -4.72
N ALA A 64 -1.66 6.40 -3.80
CA ALA A 64 -1.36 4.98 -3.74
C ALA A 64 -1.55 4.45 -5.15
N ARG A 65 -0.42 4.22 -5.84
CA ARG A 65 -0.42 3.56 -7.12
C ARG A 65 -0.82 2.17 -6.71
N ARG A 66 -2.14 1.89 -6.70
CA ARG A 66 -2.74 0.60 -6.39
C ARG A 66 -1.76 -0.38 -6.97
N ALA A 67 -0.99 -1.04 -6.10
CA ALA A 67 0.03 -1.95 -6.57
C ALA A 67 -0.78 -2.88 -7.44
N ARG A 68 -0.65 -2.76 -8.77
CA ARG A 68 -1.34 -3.63 -9.69
C ARG A 68 -0.88 -4.97 -9.19
N SER A 69 -1.79 -5.70 -8.55
CA SER A 69 -1.53 -7.03 -8.06
C SER A 69 -0.88 -7.69 -9.24
N LYS A 70 0.43 -7.94 -9.13
CA LYS A 70 1.18 -8.52 -10.23
C LYS A 70 0.44 -9.80 -10.46
N THR A 71 -0.23 -9.81 -11.59
CA THR A 71 -1.20 -10.79 -11.97
C THR A 71 -0.40 -12.08 -12.02
N GLY A 72 -0.48 -12.87 -10.95
CA GLY A 72 -0.28 -14.29 -11.02
C GLY A 72 -1.47 -14.88 -11.78
N ALA A 73 -1.63 -14.46 -13.03
CA ALA A 73 -2.31 -15.25 -14.04
C ALA A 73 -1.46 -16.51 -14.16
N VAL A 74 -1.73 -17.47 -13.28
CA VAL A 74 -1.44 -18.86 -13.57
C VAL A 74 -2.27 -19.16 -14.80
N ARG A 75 -1.56 -19.09 -15.93
CA ARG A 75 -2.04 -19.44 -17.26
C ARG A 75 -2.83 -20.73 -17.14
N ARG A 76 -4.11 -20.62 -17.43
CA ARG A 76 -5.01 -21.74 -17.69
C ARG A 76 -4.54 -22.43 -18.97
N THR A 77 -3.56 -23.31 -18.85
CA THR A 77 -3.12 -24.17 -19.94
C THR A 77 -4.05 -25.38 -20.01
N THR A 78 -4.97 -25.31 -20.98
CA THR A 78 -5.29 -26.41 -21.91
C THR A 78 -5.39 -27.83 -21.35
N GLY A 79 -6.63 -28.30 -21.19
CA GLY A 79 -6.92 -29.71 -20.91
C GLY A 79 -8.40 -30.03 -21.10
N ARG A 80 -8.92 -29.76 -22.29
CA ARG A 80 -10.29 -30.05 -22.69
C ARG A 80 -10.48 -31.59 -22.77
N LYS A 81 -11.56 -32.05 -22.14
CA LYS A 81 -12.43 -33.20 -22.47
C LYS A 81 -12.16 -34.60 -21.88
N THR A 82 -13.13 -34.95 -21.04
CA THR A 82 -13.97 -36.17 -21.07
C THR A 82 -13.38 -37.46 -20.50
N HIS A 83 -13.73 -37.68 -19.23
CA HIS A 83 -14.06 -39.00 -18.71
C HIS A 83 -15.11 -39.68 -19.59
N ARG A 84 -14.69 -40.57 -20.49
CA ARG A 84 -15.58 -41.52 -21.13
C ARG A 84 -15.71 -42.74 -20.22
N LYS A 85 -16.56 -42.65 -19.19
CA LYS A 85 -17.05 -43.83 -18.46
C LYS A 85 -17.89 -44.66 -19.44
N ARG A 86 -17.28 -45.64 -20.11
CA ARG A 86 -18.02 -46.75 -20.71
C ARG A 86 -18.14 -47.84 -19.65
N LYS A 87 -19.30 -47.88 -18.99
CA LYS A 87 -19.78 -49.05 -18.24
C LYS A 87 -20.83 -49.80 -19.08
N PRO A 88 -21.01 -51.10 -18.81
CA PRO A 88 -21.13 -52.14 -19.84
C PRO A 88 -22.55 -52.27 -20.37
N GLY A 89 -22.65 -52.75 -21.61
CA GLY A 89 -23.92 -53.09 -22.24
C GLY A 89 -24.68 -54.14 -21.46
N ARG A 90 -25.97 -53.88 -21.21
CA ARG A 90 -26.97 -54.87 -20.82
C ARG A 90 -27.88 -55.19 -22.03
N PRO A 91 -28.53 -56.37 -22.03
CA PRO A 91 -28.80 -57.19 -23.20
C PRO A 91 -30.20 -56.96 -23.78
N ARG A 92 -30.40 -57.25 -25.07
CA ARG A 92 -31.69 -57.61 -25.69
C ARG A 92 -31.50 -58.33 -27.03
N ARG A 93 -31.56 -59.66 -27.06
CA ARG A 93 -32.51 -60.47 -27.85
C ARG A 93 -32.37 -61.95 -27.50
#